data_AF-A0A3D2APN9-F1
#
_entry.id   AF-A0A3D2APN9-F1
#
_cell.length_a   1.000
_cell.length_b   1.000
_cell.length_c   1.000
_cell.angle_alpha   90.00
_cell.angle_beta   90.00
_cell.angle_gamma   90.00
#
_symmetry.space_group_name_H-M   'P 1'
#
loop_
_entity.id
_entity.type
_entity.pdbx_description
1 polymer ?
#
loop_
_entity_poly.entity_id
_entity_poly.type
_entity_poly.pdbx_seq_one_letter_code
_entity_poly.pdbx_strand_id
1 'polypeptide(L)'
;NGEVSGINFSQHLADIFDFPQRDMDLFYPAFRKFGQMLQDPSYLMTFRLNAGECIVFDNHRIAHGRASYLEGSGARHLRGCYVDRGELRSAYRVLRAQHPVAADTIAWPQADEPGMAEVG
;
A
#
# COMPACT_ATOMS: atom_id res chain seq x y z
N ASN A 1 -9.29 14.02 15.14
CA ASN A 1 -10.71 13.65 14.91
C ASN A 1 -10.97 12.13 14.95
N GLY A 2 -10.05 11.30 15.47
CA GLY A 2 -10.26 9.84 15.52
C GLY A 2 -10.12 9.11 14.18
N GLU A 3 -9.84 9.83 13.09
CA GLU A 3 -9.60 9.24 11.77
C GLU A 3 -8.24 8.52 11.71
N VAL A 4 -8.20 7.41 10.97
CA VAL A 4 -6.97 6.64 10.74
C VAL A 4 -6.05 7.44 9.81
N SER A 5 -4.90 7.87 10.34
CA SER A 5 -3.90 8.66 9.60
C SER A 5 -2.79 7.82 8.95
N GLY A 6 -2.64 6.57 9.42
CA GLY A 6 -1.76 5.59 8.80
C GLY A 6 -1.68 4.29 9.59
N ILE A 7 -0.99 3.31 8.99
CA ILE A 7 -0.74 2.00 9.56
C ILE A 7 0.76 1.81 9.79
N ASN A 8 1.12 1.16 10.90
CA ASN A 8 2.46 0.64 11.14
C ASN A 8 2.33 -0.85 11.46
N PHE A 9 2.62 -1.68 10.47
CA PHE A 9 2.45 -3.12 10.57
C PHE A 9 3.55 -3.81 9.77
N SER A 10 4.50 -4.43 10.47
CA SER A 10 5.54 -5.26 9.87
C SER A 10 5.85 -6.44 10.79
N GLN A 11 5.36 -7.62 10.44
CA GLN A 11 5.55 -8.83 11.26
C GLN A 11 7.03 -9.17 11.47
N HIS A 12 7.88 -8.91 10.47
CA HIS A 12 9.30 -9.25 10.50
C HIS A 12 10.13 -8.27 11.33
N LEU A 13 9.58 -7.08 11.60
CA LEU A 13 10.21 -6.03 12.40
C LEU A 13 9.49 -5.84 13.75
N ALA A 14 8.47 -6.66 14.04
CA ALA A 14 7.78 -6.62 15.31
C ALA A 14 8.71 -7.17 16.41
N ASP A 15 8.92 -6.35 17.43
CA ASP A 15 9.62 -6.76 18.65
C ASP A 15 8.65 -7.43 19.64
N ILE A 16 9.15 -7.78 20.82
CA ILE A 16 8.36 -8.34 21.92
C ILE A 16 7.27 -7.34 22.33
N PHE A 17 6.02 -7.80 22.33
CA PHE A 17 4.90 -7.06 22.89
C PHE A 17 4.89 -7.23 24.41
N ASP A 18 5.43 -6.23 25.12
CA ASP A 18 5.49 -6.21 26.59
C ASP A 18 4.34 -5.37 27.17
N PHE A 19 3.13 -5.94 27.16
CA PHE A 19 1.95 -5.33 27.77
C PHE A 19 1.48 -6.16 28.98
N PRO A 20 0.74 -5.55 29.94
CA PRO A 20 0.05 -6.32 30.98
C PRO A 20 -0.83 -7.42 30.37
N GLN A 21 -0.92 -8.58 31.03
CA GLN A 21 -1.64 -9.76 30.50
C GLN A 21 -3.04 -9.43 29.97
N ARG A 22 -3.81 -8.63 30.71
CA ARG A 22 -5.17 -8.21 30.31
C ARG A 22 -5.23 -7.49 28.96
N ASP A 23 -4.19 -6.73 28.63
CA ASP A 23 -4.11 -5.96 27.40
C ASP A 23 -3.59 -6.85 26.27
N MET A 24 -2.66 -7.78 26.57
CA MET A 24 -2.20 -8.82 25.66
C MET A 24 -3.33 -9.73 25.17
N ASP A 25 -4.23 -10.13 26.07
CA ASP A 25 -5.38 -10.99 25.77
C ASP A 25 -6.33 -10.35 24.73
N LEU A 26 -6.36 -9.01 24.66
CA LEU A 26 -7.13 -8.26 23.67
C LEU A 26 -6.31 -7.95 22.42
N PHE A 27 -5.07 -7.51 22.61
CA PHE A 27 -4.20 -7.06 21.54
C PHE A 27 -3.83 -8.18 20.58
N TYR A 28 -3.37 -9.33 21.09
CA TYR A 28 -2.81 -10.37 20.24
C TYR A 28 -3.84 -11.00 19.28
N PRO A 29 -5.09 -11.30 19.70
CA PRO A 29 -6.14 -11.71 18.77
C PRO A 29 -6.46 -10.65 17.72
N ALA A 30 -6.51 -9.37 18.09
CA ALA A 30 -6.75 -8.27 17.17
C ALA A 30 -5.62 -8.12 16.14
N PHE A 31 -4.36 -8.17 16.59
CA PHE A 31 -3.17 -8.14 15.74
C PHE A 31 -3.18 -9.28 14.71
N ARG A 32 -3.49 -10.51 15.17
CA ARG A 32 -3.61 -11.68 14.28
C ARG A 32 -4.73 -11.52 13.27
N LYS A 33 -5.91 -11.08 13.70
CA LYS A 33 -7.06 -10.86 12.81
C LYS A 33 -6.72 -9.81 11.74
N PHE A 34 -6.09 -8.70 12.14
CA PHE A 34 -5.67 -7.67 11.19
C PHE A 34 -4.63 -8.22 10.18
N GLY A 35 -3.64 -8.98 10.64
CA GLY A 35 -2.66 -9.64 9.76
C GLY A 35 -3.27 -10.64 8.78
N GLN A 36 -4.34 -11.34 9.18
CA GLN A 36 -5.11 -12.22 8.29
C GLN A 36 -5.90 -11.43 7.26
N MET A 37 -6.53 -10.32 7.67
CA MET A 37 -7.26 -9.44 6.75
C MET A 37 -6.33 -8.86 5.67
N LEU A 38 -5.08 -8.52 5.99
CA LEU A 38 -4.10 -8.05 4.99
C LEU A 38 -3.80 -9.08 3.88
N GLN A 39 -4.16 -10.35 4.07
CA GLN A 39 -3.96 -11.43 3.11
C GLN A 39 -5.27 -11.87 2.43
N ASP A 40 -6.40 -11.29 2.80
CA ASP A 40 -7.69 -11.61 2.19
C ASP A 40 -7.69 -11.15 0.72
N PRO A 41 -8.08 -12.01 -0.24
CA PRO A 41 -8.13 -11.65 -1.66
C PRO A 41 -8.97 -10.41 -1.97
N SER A 42 -9.97 -10.08 -1.13
CA SER A 42 -10.79 -8.88 -1.29
C SER A 42 -10.04 -7.56 -1.05
N TYR A 43 -8.88 -7.61 -0.36
CA TYR A 43 -8.05 -6.44 -0.07
C TYR A 43 -6.68 -6.51 -0.77
N LEU A 44 -6.41 -7.56 -1.54
CA LEU A 44 -5.11 -7.79 -2.17
C LEU A 44 -5.12 -7.33 -3.63
N MET A 45 -4.12 -6.54 -4.01
CA MET A 45 -3.83 -6.23 -5.42
C MET A 45 -2.46 -6.80 -5.78
N THR A 46 -2.41 -7.57 -6.86
CA THR A 46 -1.18 -8.20 -7.34
C THR A 46 -0.76 -7.57 -8.65
N PHE A 47 0.51 -7.16 -8.74
CA PHE A 47 1.09 -6.56 -9.93
C PHE A 47 2.44 -7.20 -10.22
N ARG A 48 2.74 -7.37 -11.51
CA ARG A 48 4.07 -7.77 -11.98
C ARG A 48 4.81 -6.54 -12.50
N LEU A 49 5.91 -6.19 -11.85
CA LEU A 49 6.81 -5.11 -12.29
C LEU A 49 7.79 -5.63 -13.35
N ASN A 50 7.71 -5.08 -14.55
CA ASN A 50 8.67 -5.28 -15.63
C ASN A 50 9.90 -4.39 -15.46
N ALA A 51 10.96 -4.70 -16.21
CA ALA A 51 12.14 -3.84 -16.26
C ALA A 51 11.76 -2.45 -16.83
N GLY A 52 12.16 -1.39 -16.12
CA GLY A 52 11.85 0.00 -16.48
C GLY A 52 10.55 0.54 -15.87
N GLU A 53 9.73 -0.32 -15.25
CA GLU A 53 8.51 0.13 -14.56
C GLU A 53 8.81 0.59 -13.13
N CYS A 54 7.98 1.51 -12.64
CA CYS A 54 8.04 2.06 -11.31
C CYS A 54 6.65 2.04 -10.69
N ILE A 55 6.56 1.63 -9.43
CA ILE A 55 5.35 1.75 -8.63
C ILE A 55 5.60 2.76 -7.51
N VAL A 56 4.64 3.65 -7.31
CA VAL A 56 4.65 4.62 -6.21
C VAL A 56 3.37 4.43 -5.42
N PHE A 57 3.49 4.30 -4.11
CA PHE A 57 2.36 4.13 -3.21
C PHE A 57 2.61 4.83 -1.88
N ASP A 58 1.52 5.11 -1.17
CA ASP A 58 1.58 5.74 0.14
C ASP A 58 1.86 4.67 1.22
N ASN A 59 3.12 4.58 1.66
CA ASN A 59 3.58 3.57 2.63
C ASN A 59 2.86 3.63 3.99
N HIS A 60 2.22 4.76 4.31
CA HIS A 60 1.43 4.89 5.53
C HIS A 60 0.00 4.36 5.35
N ARG A 61 -0.43 4.01 4.14
CA ARG A 61 -1.78 3.50 3.85
C ARG A 61 -1.75 2.09 3.28
N ILE A 62 -0.76 1.78 2.43
CA ILE A 62 -0.68 0.52 1.69
C ILE A 62 0.44 -0.33 2.29
N ALA A 63 0.06 -1.47 2.87
CA ALA A 63 0.99 -2.55 3.15
C ALA A 63 1.38 -3.22 1.83
N HIS A 64 2.63 -3.64 1.70
CA HIS A 64 3.14 -4.26 0.48
C HIS A 64 3.96 -5.50 0.80
N GLY A 65 3.96 -6.43 -0.15
CA GLY A 65 4.68 -7.69 -0.05
C GLY A 65 5.09 -8.17 -1.44
N ARG A 66 5.57 -9.41 -1.49
CA ARG A 66 5.89 -10.08 -2.76
C ARG A 66 5.48 -11.54 -2.66
N ALA A 67 5.02 -12.11 -3.77
CA ALA A 67 4.88 -13.55 -3.90
C ALA A 67 6.25 -14.25 -3.81
N SER A 68 6.22 -15.54 -3.50
CA SER A 68 7.40 -16.40 -3.55
C SER A 68 7.90 -16.57 -4.99
N TYR A 69 9.15 -17.00 -5.13
CA TYR A 69 9.80 -17.23 -6.43
C TYR A 69 10.06 -18.72 -6.61
N LEU A 70 9.98 -19.19 -7.85
CA LEU A 70 10.51 -20.50 -8.21
C LEU A 70 12.04 -20.41 -8.24
N GLU A 71 12.70 -21.41 -7.64
CA GLU A 71 14.15 -21.51 -7.63
C GLU A 71 14.69 -21.64 -9.07
N GLY A 72 15.74 -20.89 -9.41
CA GLY A 72 16.30 -20.86 -10.76
C GLY A 72 15.64 -19.90 -11.76
N SER A 73 14.65 -19.09 -11.35
CA SER A 73 13.93 -18.13 -12.22
C SER A 73 14.73 -16.90 -12.69
N GLY A 74 16.02 -16.81 -12.35
CA GLY A 74 16.91 -15.74 -12.77
C GLY A 74 17.14 -14.65 -11.70
N ALA A 75 17.85 -13.59 -12.11
CA ALA A 75 18.21 -12.49 -11.23
C ALA A 75 17.13 -11.40 -11.20
N ARG A 76 16.90 -10.81 -10.03
CA ARG A 76 15.96 -9.70 -9.82
C ARG A 76 16.64 -8.55 -9.10
N HIS A 77 16.57 -7.36 -9.67
CA HIS A 77 17.08 -6.12 -9.07
C HIS A 77 15.98 -5.06 -9.02
N LEU A 78 15.64 -4.58 -7.82
CA LEU A 78 14.78 -3.41 -7.64
C LEU A 78 15.57 -2.30 -6.93
N ARG A 79 15.27 -1.06 -7.28
CA ARG A 79 15.77 0.13 -6.57
C ARG A 79 14.59 0.83 -5.93
N GLY A 80 14.66 1.02 -4.62
CA GLY A 80 13.65 1.75 -3.86
C GLY A 80 14.21 3.06 -3.33
N CYS A 81 13.34 4.06 -3.19
CA CYS A 81 13.60 5.28 -2.46
C CYS A 81 12.32 5.71 -1.73
N TYR A 82 12.46 6.66 -0.81
CA TYR A 82 11.35 7.23 -0.07
C TYR A 82 11.32 8.74 -0.30
N VAL A 83 10.11 9.29 -0.36
CA VAL A 83 9.85 10.73 -0.44
C VAL A 83 8.83 11.11 0.63
N ASP A 84 8.93 12.31 1.18
CA ASP A 84 7.98 12.76 2.20
C ASP A 84 6.62 13.14 1.59
N ARG A 85 5.53 12.87 2.33
CA ARG A 85 4.17 13.27 1.89
C ARG A 85 4.05 14.79 1.72
N GLY A 86 4.80 15.57 2.49
CA GLY A 86 4.87 17.03 2.40
C GLY A 86 5.50 17.51 1.10
N GLU A 87 6.58 16.87 0.64
CA GLU A 87 7.21 17.17 -0.65
C GLU A 87 6.26 16.88 -1.81
N LEU A 88 5.62 15.71 -1.82
CA LEU A 88 4.60 15.34 -2.80
C LEU A 88 3.46 16.37 -2.82
N ARG A 89 2.93 16.73 -1.65
CA ARG A 89 1.85 17.73 -1.52
C ARG A 89 2.30 19.12 -1.97
N SER A 90 3.56 19.49 -1.76
CA SER A 90 4.13 20.75 -2.22
C SER A 90 4.16 20.82 -3.74
N ALA A 91 4.77 19.82 -4.38
CA ALA A 91 4.81 19.70 -5.83
C ALA A 91 3.39 19.68 -6.43
N TYR A 92 2.48 18.91 -5.83
CA TYR A 92 1.08 18.85 -6.26
C TYR A 92 0.37 20.22 -6.22
N ARG A 93 0.56 21.02 -5.17
CA ARG A 93 -0.04 22.37 -5.09
C ARG A 93 0.47 23.29 -6.19
N VAL A 94 1.78 23.27 -6.47
CA VAL A 94 2.37 24.07 -7.54
C VAL A 94 1.84 23.63 -8.90
N LEU A 95 1.85 22.33 -9.19
CA LEU A 95 1.35 21.78 -10.45
C LEU A 95 -0.15 22.08 -10.65
N ARG A 96 -0.97 21.95 -9.60
CA ARG A 96 -2.40 22.28 -9.68
C ARG A 96 -2.65 23.77 -9.92
N ALA A 97 -1.81 24.65 -9.40
CA ALA A 97 -1.91 26.08 -9.68
C ALA A 97 -1.49 26.44 -11.12
N GLN A 98 -0.48 25.74 -11.66
CA GLN A 98 -0.01 25.89 -13.04
C GLN A 98 -0.95 25.26 -14.07
N HIS A 99 -1.66 24.20 -13.67
CA HIS A 99 -2.62 23.47 -14.49
C HIS A 99 -3.99 23.44 -13.79
N PRO A 100 -4.74 24.55 -13.79
CA PRO A 100 -6.09 24.57 -13.23
C PRO A 100 -6.96 23.56 -13.97
N VAL A 101 -7.48 22.57 -13.25
CA VAL A 101 -8.45 21.63 -13.83
C VAL A 101 -9.77 22.38 -13.96
N ALA A 102 -10.37 22.39 -15.17
CA ALA A 102 -11.76 22.82 -15.31
C ALA A 102 -12.63 21.94 -14.40
N ALA A 103 -13.64 22.53 -13.75
CA ALA A 103 -14.40 21.90 -12.66
C ALA A 103 -15.01 20.52 -13.00
N ASP A 104 -15.09 20.15 -14.28
CA ASP A 104 -15.85 19.00 -14.77
C ASP A 104 -15.01 17.86 -15.38
N THR A 105 -13.67 17.89 -15.35
CA THR A 105 -12.86 16.98 -16.22
C THR A 105 -12.18 15.80 -15.51
N ILE A 106 -12.28 15.64 -14.18
CA ILE A 106 -11.81 14.39 -13.53
C ILE A 106 -12.95 13.39 -13.53
N ALA A 107 -13.19 12.77 -14.68
CA ALA A 107 -13.93 11.52 -14.74
C ALA A 107 -13.04 10.43 -14.14
N TRP A 108 -13.28 10.07 -12.87
CA TRP A 108 -12.81 8.78 -12.37
C TRP A 108 -13.47 7.70 -13.23
N PRO A 109 -12.73 6.73 -13.79
CA PRO A 109 -13.35 5.63 -14.50
C PRO A 109 -14.36 4.97 -13.54
N GLN A 110 -15.62 4.90 -13.97
CA GLN A 110 -16.65 4.18 -13.24
C GLN A 110 -16.16 2.73 -13.09
N ALA A 111 -16.35 2.12 -11.92
CA ALA A 111 -15.88 0.77 -11.60
C ALA A 111 -16.56 -0.35 -12.43
N ASP A 112 -17.34 0.04 -13.44
CA ASP A 112 -18.32 -0.79 -14.13
C ASP A 112 -17.87 -1.10 -15.57
N GLU A 113 -16.70 -0.63 -15.99
CA GLU A 113 -16.09 -1.00 -17.28
C GLU A 113 -15.59 -2.46 -17.21
N PRO A 114 -16.21 -3.38 -17.97
CA PRO A 114 -15.84 -4.79 -17.96
C PRO A 114 -14.53 -4.97 -18.74
N GLY A 115 -13.39 -4.72 -18.09
CA GLY A 115 -12.08 -4.83 -18.75
C GLY A 115 -10.84 -4.84 -17.85
N MET A 116 -10.94 -4.47 -16.56
CA MET A 116 -9.77 -4.44 -15.66
C MET A 116 -9.61 -5.70 -14.80
N ALA A 117 -10.31 -6.79 -15.16
CA ALA A 117 -10.26 -8.06 -14.46
C ALA A 117 -9.57 -9.16 -15.28
N GLU A 118 -8.61 -8.84 -16.16
CA GLU A 118 -7.67 -9.84 -16.69
C GLU A 118 -6.30 -9.22 -16.97
N VAL A 119 -5.45 -9.19 -15.94
CA VAL A 119 -4.00 -9.33 -16.10
C VAL A 119 -3.55 -10.33 -15.05
N GLY A 120 -3.30 -11.56 -15.51
CA GLY A 120 -2.90 -12.70 -14.67
C GLY A 120 -1.55 -12.56 -13.99
#